data_AF-A0A1L3J4Q8-F1
#
_entry.id   AF-A0A1L3J4Q8-F1
#
_cell.length_a   1.000
_cell.length_b   1.000
_cell.length_c   1.000
_cell.angle_alpha   90.00
_cell.angle_beta   90.00
_cell.angle_gamma   90.00
#
_symmetry.space_group_name_H-M   'P 1'
#
loop_
_entity.id
_entity.type
_entity.pdbx_description
1 polymer ?
#
loop_
_entity_poly.entity_id
_entity_poly.type
_entity_poly.pdbx_seq_one_letter_code
_entity_poly.pdbx_strand_id
1 'polypeptide(L)'
;MSNLGEFPFFSIIIPTYNSEDNLMAALVSLKNQIYNNYEVIIIDNLSSDNTVLIAKQFLKNLPAVKIISEKDKGIYHAMNKGVKMSSGKWLYFMGADDKLYDGFVLKKIYDKVASDKIGVEVIYGNVKSNYFNNLYDGKFSKYKIARKNICHQAIFLKKSVFSKIGGFNLKYKVLADWEHNIRWFYSKRIKHLYIDLVVADYGEGGFSSQHTDKKFHRDKNHLIVIQFFKIFKSFFRIEEKKT
;
A
#
# COMPACT_ATOMS: atom_id res chain seq x y z
N MET A 1 3.62 21.37 -20.70
CA MET A 1 4.76 20.61 -21.24
C MET A 1 4.84 19.30 -20.47
N SER A 2 4.46 18.19 -21.09
CA SER A 2 4.59 16.85 -20.51
C SER A 2 6.07 16.46 -20.51
N ASN A 3 6.64 16.27 -19.33
CA ASN A 3 8.03 15.85 -19.17
C ASN A 3 8.12 14.35 -19.54
N LEU A 4 8.25 14.05 -20.84
CA LEU A 4 8.26 12.70 -21.42
C LEU A 4 9.55 11.88 -21.12
N GLY A 5 10.30 12.23 -20.08
CA GLY A 5 11.60 11.61 -19.77
C GLY A 5 11.80 11.13 -18.32
N GLU A 6 10.94 11.50 -17.37
CA GLU A 6 11.06 11.05 -15.98
C GLU A 6 9.94 10.07 -15.60
N PHE A 7 10.34 8.92 -15.08
CA PHE A 7 9.39 7.98 -14.47
C PHE A 7 8.67 8.65 -13.29
N PRO A 8 7.37 8.39 -13.07
CA PRO A 8 6.62 8.94 -11.95
C PRO A 8 7.33 8.67 -10.61
N PHE A 9 7.22 9.58 -9.65
CA PHE A 9 7.77 9.29 -8.32
C PHE A 9 6.90 8.28 -7.58
N PHE A 10 5.58 8.51 -7.58
CA PHE A 10 4.59 7.60 -6.99
C PHE A 10 3.77 6.89 -8.07
N SER A 11 3.41 5.63 -7.79
CA SER A 11 2.30 4.94 -8.46
C SER A 11 1.23 4.63 -7.43
N ILE A 12 0.05 5.16 -7.65
CA ILE A 12 -1.12 4.98 -6.79
C ILE A 12 -1.98 3.88 -7.41
N ILE A 13 -2.10 2.76 -6.72
CA ILE A 13 -2.79 1.56 -7.20
C ILE A 13 -4.14 1.47 -6.50
N ILE A 14 -5.22 1.48 -7.30
CA ILE A 14 -6.60 1.46 -6.82
C ILE A 14 -7.28 0.20 -7.38
N PRO A 15 -7.44 -0.88 -6.58
CA PRO A 15 -8.31 -1.98 -6.96
C PRO A 15 -9.77 -1.54 -6.81
N THR A 16 -10.61 -1.80 -7.83
CA THR A 16 -12.02 -1.41 -7.84
C THR A 16 -12.93 -2.57 -8.23
N TYR A 17 -14.11 -2.61 -7.63
CA TYR A 17 -15.20 -3.50 -8.04
C TYR A 17 -16.51 -2.90 -7.55
N ASN A 18 -17.41 -2.57 -8.46
CA ASN A 18 -18.70 -1.93 -8.19
C ASN A 18 -18.59 -0.79 -7.15
N SER A 19 -17.78 0.21 -7.47
CA SER A 19 -17.37 1.29 -6.57
C SER A 19 -17.86 2.66 -7.06
N GLU A 20 -18.96 2.74 -7.81
CA GLU A 20 -19.45 4.00 -8.40
C GLU A 20 -19.72 5.11 -7.37
N ASP A 21 -20.22 4.74 -6.19
CA ASP A 21 -20.55 5.70 -5.12
C ASP A 21 -19.32 6.36 -4.49
N ASN A 22 -18.16 5.72 -4.58
CA ASN A 22 -16.99 6.05 -3.78
C ASN A 22 -15.79 6.52 -4.62
N LEU A 23 -15.59 5.91 -5.80
CA LEU A 23 -14.39 6.12 -6.61
C LEU A 23 -14.17 7.59 -6.98
N MET A 24 -15.24 8.34 -7.23
CA MET A 24 -15.13 9.76 -7.56
C MET A 24 -14.47 10.56 -6.44
N ALA A 25 -14.85 10.33 -5.18
CA ALA A 25 -14.26 11.03 -4.04
C ALA A 25 -12.77 10.66 -3.86
N ALA A 26 -12.43 9.38 -4.04
CA ALA A 26 -11.04 8.92 -4.03
C ALA A 26 -10.20 9.65 -5.08
N LEU A 27 -10.65 9.69 -6.34
CA LEU A 27 -9.93 10.34 -7.44
C LEU A 27 -9.86 11.87 -7.29
N VAL A 28 -10.89 12.51 -6.75
CA VAL A 28 -10.85 13.95 -6.40
C VAL A 28 -9.78 14.23 -5.34
N SER A 29 -9.63 13.37 -4.32
CA SER A 29 -8.60 13.56 -3.30
C SER A 29 -7.16 13.50 -3.87
N LEU A 30 -6.96 12.70 -4.93
CA LEU A 30 -5.70 12.64 -5.67
C LEU A 30 -5.49 13.89 -6.53
N LYS A 31 -6.53 14.29 -7.27
CA LYS A 31 -6.51 15.51 -8.10
C LYS A 31 -6.13 16.75 -7.28
N ASN A 32 -6.57 16.82 -6.03
CA ASN A 32 -6.32 17.94 -5.14
C ASN A 32 -4.94 17.92 -4.47
N GLN A 33 -4.08 16.93 -4.77
CA GLN A 33 -2.70 16.93 -4.29
C GLN A 33 -1.87 18.03 -4.95
N ILE A 34 -1.05 18.74 -4.18
CA ILE A 34 -0.13 19.75 -4.71
C ILE A 34 1.10 19.15 -5.40
N TYR A 35 1.40 17.88 -5.14
CA TYR A 35 2.52 17.16 -5.71
C TYR A 35 2.04 16.31 -6.88
N ASN A 36 2.45 16.68 -8.11
CA ASN A 36 1.90 16.11 -9.35
C ASN A 36 2.78 15.07 -10.04
N ASN A 37 3.89 14.64 -9.42
CA ASN A 37 4.76 13.60 -10.00
C ASN A 37 4.30 12.20 -9.56
N TYR A 38 3.14 11.78 -10.06
CA TYR A 38 2.57 10.46 -9.80
C TYR A 38 1.76 9.94 -10.98
N GLU A 39 1.54 8.62 -11.03
CA GLU A 39 0.55 7.98 -11.88
C GLU A 39 -0.51 7.28 -11.04
N VAL A 40 -1.71 7.11 -11.60
CA VAL A 40 -2.80 6.35 -11.00
C VAL A 40 -3.09 5.12 -11.85
N ILE A 41 -3.19 3.96 -11.20
CA ILE A 41 -3.40 2.66 -11.83
C ILE A 41 -4.66 2.06 -11.23
N ILE A 42 -5.72 2.05 -12.01
CA ILE A 42 -7.03 1.52 -11.62
C ILE A 42 -7.14 0.10 -12.18
N ILE A 43 -7.32 -0.86 -11.27
CA ILE A 43 -7.47 -2.28 -11.60
C ILE A 43 -8.90 -2.68 -11.27
N ASP A 44 -9.75 -2.72 -12.29
CA ASP A 44 -11.17 -2.97 -12.17
C ASP A 44 -11.51 -4.44 -12.40
N ASN A 45 -12.33 -5.02 -11.53
CA ASN A 45 -12.74 -6.43 -11.59
C ASN A 45 -14.04 -6.64 -12.41
N LEU A 46 -14.08 -6.12 -13.63
CA LEU A 46 -15.28 -6.16 -14.50
C LEU A 46 -16.52 -5.61 -13.77
N SER A 47 -16.42 -4.38 -13.27
CA SER A 47 -17.57 -3.73 -12.62
C SER A 47 -18.75 -3.63 -13.59
N SER A 48 -19.95 -3.85 -13.06
CA SER A 48 -21.22 -3.77 -13.80
C SER A 48 -21.91 -2.42 -13.66
N ASP A 49 -21.39 -1.55 -12.80
CA ASP A 49 -21.90 -0.22 -12.49
C ASP A 49 -21.07 0.87 -13.23
N ASN A 50 -21.23 2.14 -12.86
CA ASN A 50 -20.53 3.24 -13.52
C ASN A 50 -19.04 3.39 -13.13
N THR A 51 -18.44 2.47 -12.36
CA THR A 51 -17.05 2.55 -11.89
C THR A 51 -16.04 2.88 -12.99
N VAL A 52 -16.08 2.14 -14.10
CA VAL A 52 -15.14 2.35 -15.22
C VAL A 52 -15.41 3.67 -15.95
N LEU A 53 -16.67 4.09 -16.05
CA LEU A 53 -17.04 5.37 -16.65
C LEU A 53 -16.50 6.54 -15.81
N ILE A 54 -16.67 6.47 -14.49
CA ILE A 54 -16.11 7.46 -13.55
C ILE A 54 -14.58 7.52 -13.68
N ALA A 55 -13.89 6.38 -13.67
CA ALA A 55 -12.44 6.33 -13.84
C ALA A 55 -11.97 7.05 -15.13
N LYS A 56 -12.68 6.84 -16.25
CA LYS A 56 -12.36 7.47 -17.54
C LYS A 56 -12.51 8.99 -17.54
N GLN A 57 -13.39 9.56 -16.71
CA GLN A 57 -13.54 11.02 -16.58
C GLN A 57 -12.25 11.68 -16.04
N PHE A 58 -11.41 10.94 -15.33
CA PHE A 58 -10.18 11.46 -14.73
C PHE A 58 -8.94 11.35 -15.64
N LEU A 59 -9.05 10.76 -16.84
CA LEU A 59 -7.93 10.62 -17.80
C LEU A 59 -7.23 11.96 -18.12
N LYS A 60 -7.98 13.07 -18.13
CA LYS A 60 -7.46 14.44 -18.37
C LYS A 60 -7.24 15.25 -17.09
N ASN A 61 -7.68 14.74 -15.94
CA ASN A 61 -7.71 15.48 -14.67
C ASN A 61 -6.57 15.08 -13.71
N LEU A 62 -5.90 13.96 -13.98
CA LEU A 62 -4.79 13.45 -13.18
C LEU A 62 -3.51 13.41 -14.04
N PRO A 63 -2.31 13.42 -13.43
CA PRO A 63 -1.07 13.54 -14.19
C PRO A 63 -0.83 12.40 -15.19
N ALA A 64 -1.17 11.17 -14.79
CA ALA A 64 -1.21 10.00 -15.66
C ALA A 64 -2.19 8.96 -15.07
N VAL A 65 -3.00 8.33 -15.92
CA VAL A 65 -3.97 7.32 -15.50
C VAL A 65 -3.88 6.10 -16.42
N LYS A 66 -3.76 4.92 -15.83
CA LYS A 66 -3.88 3.62 -16.49
C LYS A 66 -5.10 2.91 -15.93
N ILE A 67 -5.95 2.39 -16.80
CA ILE A 67 -7.16 1.65 -16.42
C ILE A 67 -7.10 0.30 -17.09
N ILE A 68 -7.29 -0.76 -16.32
CA ILE A 68 -7.52 -2.11 -16.82
C ILE A 68 -8.78 -2.65 -16.16
N SER A 69 -9.71 -3.18 -16.96
CA SER A 69 -10.91 -3.86 -16.46
C SER A 69 -10.87 -5.30 -16.94
N GLU A 70 -10.60 -6.21 -16.01
CA GLU A 70 -10.50 -7.64 -16.28
C GLU A 70 -10.74 -8.44 -15.00
N LYS A 71 -11.16 -9.69 -15.15
CA LYS A 71 -11.43 -10.54 -13.99
C LYS A 71 -10.17 -10.73 -13.13
N ASP A 72 -10.35 -10.65 -11.82
CA ASP A 72 -9.31 -10.95 -10.84
C ASP A 72 -9.69 -12.09 -9.89
N LYS A 73 -8.82 -12.37 -8.92
CA LYS A 73 -8.95 -13.46 -7.94
C LYS A 73 -9.08 -12.89 -6.51
N GLY A 74 -9.51 -11.62 -6.40
CA GLY A 74 -9.59 -10.83 -5.17
C GLY A 74 -8.65 -9.62 -5.17
N ILE A 75 -8.86 -8.73 -4.20
CA ILE A 75 -8.19 -7.43 -4.07
C ILE A 75 -6.65 -7.50 -4.17
N TYR A 76 -6.03 -8.50 -3.55
CA TYR A 76 -4.57 -8.64 -3.59
C TYR A 76 -4.03 -9.15 -4.93
N HIS A 77 -4.87 -9.82 -5.73
CA HIS A 77 -4.53 -10.13 -7.12
C HIS A 77 -4.49 -8.85 -7.94
N ALA A 78 -5.50 -7.98 -7.78
CA ALA A 78 -5.52 -6.67 -8.40
C ALA A 78 -4.33 -5.80 -7.97
N MET A 79 -4.04 -5.70 -6.66
CA MET A 79 -2.87 -4.97 -6.16
C MET A 79 -1.55 -5.50 -6.75
N ASN A 80 -1.37 -6.83 -6.81
CA ASN A 80 -0.18 -7.43 -7.44
C ASN A 80 -0.08 -7.14 -8.94
N LYS A 81 -1.21 -7.06 -9.69
CA LYS A 81 -1.21 -6.59 -11.09
C LYS A 81 -0.77 -5.14 -11.17
N GLY A 82 -1.31 -4.27 -10.31
CA GLY A 82 -0.92 -2.87 -10.23
C GLY A 82 0.58 -2.67 -9.99
N VAL A 83 1.20 -3.49 -9.11
CA VAL A 83 2.66 -3.48 -8.89
C VAL A 83 3.44 -3.81 -10.17
N LYS A 84 2.93 -4.69 -11.02
CA LYS A 84 3.59 -5.03 -12.29
C LYS A 84 3.47 -3.90 -13.31
N MET A 85 2.32 -3.24 -13.35
CA MET A 85 2.00 -2.15 -14.29
C MET A 85 2.60 -0.79 -13.90
N SER A 86 3.03 -0.65 -12.65
CA SER A 86 3.61 0.60 -12.16
C SER A 86 4.95 0.91 -12.80
N SER A 87 5.20 2.18 -13.08
CA SER A 87 6.50 2.71 -13.45
C SER A 87 7.13 3.54 -12.32
N GLY A 88 6.35 3.90 -11.30
CA GLY A 88 6.80 4.72 -10.20
C GLY A 88 7.72 4.02 -9.20
N LYS A 89 8.59 4.83 -8.57
CA LYS A 89 9.59 4.37 -7.60
C LYS A 89 8.96 3.94 -6.28
N TRP A 90 7.95 4.68 -5.82
CA TRP A 90 7.18 4.41 -4.62
C TRP A 90 5.75 4.03 -4.99
N LEU A 91 5.19 3.08 -4.28
CA LEU A 91 3.85 2.56 -4.47
C LEU A 91 2.99 2.95 -3.27
N TYR A 92 1.76 3.33 -3.56
CA TYR A 92 0.70 3.57 -2.58
C TYR A 92 -0.53 2.75 -2.99
N PHE A 93 -1.13 2.05 -2.04
CA PHE A 93 -2.34 1.26 -2.28
C PHE A 93 -3.51 1.97 -1.62
N MET A 94 -4.53 2.28 -2.40
CA MET A 94 -5.66 3.07 -1.97
C MET A 94 -6.94 2.32 -2.32
N GLY A 95 -7.82 2.11 -1.34
CA GLY A 95 -9.17 1.60 -1.60
C GLY A 95 -10.01 2.60 -2.37
N ALA A 96 -11.02 2.11 -3.07
CA ALA A 96 -11.93 2.96 -3.83
C ALA A 96 -12.80 3.87 -2.94
N ASP A 97 -12.93 3.52 -1.65
CA ASP A 97 -13.66 4.24 -0.60
C ASP A 97 -12.75 5.05 0.34
N ASP A 98 -11.44 5.07 0.09
CA ASP A 98 -10.48 5.86 0.84
C ASP A 98 -10.24 7.23 0.18
N LYS A 99 -9.69 8.17 0.96
CA LYS A 99 -9.19 9.46 0.45
C LYS A 99 -7.84 9.77 1.06
N LEU A 100 -6.96 10.46 0.32
CA LEU A 100 -5.82 11.10 0.97
C LEU A 100 -6.32 12.20 1.92
N TYR A 101 -5.72 12.29 3.10
CA TYR A 101 -6.23 13.12 4.20
C TYR A 101 -6.32 14.62 3.86
N ASP A 102 -5.27 15.14 3.22
CA ASP A 102 -5.22 16.53 2.78
C ASP A 102 -4.44 16.64 1.46
N GLY A 103 -4.48 17.82 0.81
CA GLY A 103 -3.78 18.09 -0.45
C GLY A 103 -2.25 18.07 -0.38
N PHE A 104 -1.65 17.86 0.80
CA PHE A 104 -0.22 17.93 1.04
C PHE A 104 0.41 16.56 1.33
N VAL A 105 -0.37 15.47 1.46
CA VAL A 105 0.13 14.14 1.85
C VAL A 105 1.27 13.68 0.93
N LEU A 106 1.09 13.70 -0.39
CA LEU A 106 2.14 13.26 -1.32
C LEU A 106 3.40 14.13 -1.23
N LYS A 107 3.25 15.45 -1.04
CA LYS A 107 4.38 16.37 -0.87
C LYS A 107 5.15 16.07 0.42
N LYS A 108 4.46 15.91 1.54
CA LYS A 108 5.05 15.61 2.85
C LYS A 108 5.82 14.29 2.82
N ILE A 109 5.27 13.26 2.17
CA ILE A 109 5.95 11.99 1.98
C ILE A 109 7.20 12.18 1.10
N TYR A 110 7.07 12.85 -0.05
CA TYR A 110 8.18 13.13 -0.95
C TYR A 110 9.33 13.85 -0.22
N ASP A 111 9.05 14.94 0.49
CA ASP A 111 10.07 15.73 1.20
C ASP A 111 10.79 14.88 2.25
N LYS A 112 10.05 14.01 2.94
CA LYS A 112 10.63 13.14 3.95
C LYS A 112 11.57 12.09 3.36
N VAL A 113 11.22 11.51 2.21
CA VAL A 113 12.05 10.48 1.55
C VAL A 113 13.15 11.07 0.68
N ALA A 114 12.99 12.31 0.17
CA ALA A 114 14.01 13.01 -0.60
C ALA A 114 15.15 13.51 0.30
N SER A 115 14.85 13.90 1.53
CA SER A 115 15.84 14.28 2.55
C SER A 115 16.47 13.09 3.28
N ASP A 116 16.06 11.88 2.95
CA ASP A 116 16.49 10.67 3.64
C ASP A 116 17.90 10.23 3.26
N LYS A 117 18.78 10.15 4.27
CA LYS A 117 20.15 9.64 4.15
C LYS A 117 20.29 8.16 4.49
N ILE A 118 19.30 7.56 5.15
CA ILE A 118 19.40 6.19 5.65
C ILE A 118 18.89 5.14 4.66
N GLY A 119 18.18 5.55 3.60
CA GLY A 119 17.73 4.66 2.53
C GLY A 119 16.45 3.89 2.89
N VAL A 120 15.49 4.56 3.54
CA VAL A 120 14.14 4.10 3.83
C VAL A 120 13.51 3.53 2.55
N GLU A 121 12.86 2.37 2.70
CA GLU A 121 12.14 1.69 1.64
C GLU A 121 10.65 1.53 1.95
N VAL A 122 10.26 1.72 3.22
CA VAL A 122 8.87 1.74 3.65
C VAL A 122 8.68 2.92 4.58
N ILE A 123 7.74 3.80 4.27
CA ILE A 123 7.34 4.86 5.18
C ILE A 123 5.87 4.67 5.51
N TYR A 124 5.52 4.76 6.80
CA TYR A 124 4.14 4.65 7.22
C TYR A 124 3.79 5.72 8.25
N GLY A 125 2.53 6.11 8.25
CA GLY A 125 1.97 7.07 9.19
C GLY A 125 0.73 6.54 9.88
N ASN A 126 -0.25 7.42 10.02
CA ASN A 126 -1.56 7.16 10.60
C ASN A 126 -2.64 7.28 9.51
N VAL A 127 -3.85 6.81 9.80
CA VAL A 127 -5.09 7.01 9.06
C VAL A 127 -6.16 7.50 10.03
N LYS A 128 -7.18 8.17 9.50
CA LYS A 128 -8.36 8.55 10.26
C LYS A 128 -9.60 7.78 9.82
N SER A 129 -10.45 7.38 10.76
CA SER A 129 -11.75 6.78 10.49
C SER A 129 -12.63 6.83 11.73
N ASN A 130 -13.95 6.97 11.56
CA ASN A 130 -14.87 6.86 12.70
C ASN A 130 -14.88 5.42 13.25
N TYR A 131 -14.72 4.42 12.38
CA TYR A 131 -14.51 3.02 12.73
C TYR A 131 -13.39 2.79 13.76
N PHE A 132 -12.36 3.66 13.79
CA PHE A 132 -11.22 3.55 14.71
C PHE A 132 -11.30 4.50 15.92
N ASN A 133 -12.44 5.14 16.17
CA ASN A 133 -12.54 6.26 17.11
C ASN A 133 -11.53 7.37 16.77
N ASN A 134 -11.54 7.79 15.51
CA ASN A 134 -10.72 8.84 14.91
C ASN A 134 -9.34 8.37 14.40
N LEU A 135 -8.32 8.16 15.24
CA LEU A 135 -6.94 7.95 14.74
C LEU A 135 -6.46 6.50 14.85
N TYR A 136 -5.91 5.96 13.77
CA TYR A 136 -5.32 4.62 13.70
C TYR A 136 -4.00 4.64 12.94
N ASP A 137 -2.89 4.09 13.37
CA ASP A 137 -2.44 3.82 14.71
C ASP A 137 -0.98 4.28 14.69
N GLY A 138 -0.49 4.87 15.78
CA GLY A 138 0.86 5.42 15.85
C GLY A 138 1.95 4.37 15.67
N LYS A 139 3.21 4.77 15.90
CA LYS A 139 4.40 3.92 15.70
C LYS A 139 4.22 2.46 16.14
N PHE A 140 4.59 1.53 15.27
CA PHE A 140 4.54 0.11 15.57
C PHE A 140 5.85 -0.41 16.17
N SER A 141 5.71 -1.36 17.09
CA SER A 141 6.80 -2.22 17.57
C SER A 141 6.63 -3.63 17.00
N LYS A 142 7.67 -4.47 17.13
CA LYS A 142 7.59 -5.89 16.73
C LYS A 142 6.44 -6.62 17.44
N TYR A 143 6.25 -6.33 18.73
CA TYR A 143 5.13 -6.87 19.50
C TYR A 143 3.77 -6.41 18.96
N LYS A 144 3.65 -5.12 18.64
CA LYS A 144 2.40 -4.55 18.11
C LYS A 144 2.02 -5.16 16.77
N ILE A 145 2.96 -5.23 15.81
CA ILE A 145 2.68 -5.81 14.47
C ILE A 145 2.31 -7.29 14.52
N ALA A 146 2.76 -8.04 15.55
CA ALA A 146 2.37 -9.44 15.75
C ALA A 146 0.89 -9.59 16.16
N ARG A 147 0.30 -8.55 16.76
CA ARG A 147 -1.06 -8.57 17.32
C ARG A 147 -2.05 -7.72 16.56
N LYS A 148 -1.58 -6.68 15.88
CA LYS A 148 -2.38 -5.69 15.16
C LYS A 148 -1.69 -5.34 13.84
N ASN A 149 -2.46 -5.12 12.78
CA ASN A 149 -1.91 -4.76 11.48
C ASN A 149 -1.65 -3.24 11.37
N ILE A 150 -0.69 -2.83 10.56
CA ILE A 150 -0.62 -1.44 10.06
C ILE A 150 -1.62 -1.36 8.90
N CYS A 151 -2.49 -0.36 8.91
CA CYS A 151 -3.43 -0.12 7.82
C CYS A 151 -2.64 0.19 6.54
N HIS A 152 -2.90 -0.50 5.42
CA HIS A 152 -2.07 -0.32 4.23
C HIS A 152 -2.22 1.07 3.60
N GLN A 153 -3.37 1.73 3.81
CA GLN A 153 -3.63 3.13 3.51
C GLN A 153 -2.72 4.10 4.28
N ALA A 154 -2.00 3.63 5.30
CA ALA A 154 -0.99 4.41 6.00
C ALA A 154 0.40 4.31 5.35
N ILE A 155 0.61 3.46 4.33
CA ILE A 155 1.94 2.95 3.96
C ILE A 155 2.29 3.32 2.52
N PHE A 156 3.48 3.89 2.33
CA PHE A 156 4.16 3.97 1.03
C PHE A 156 5.35 3.01 1.01
N LEU A 157 5.48 2.25 -0.08
CA LEU A 157 6.48 1.19 -0.25
C LEU A 157 7.30 1.45 -1.50
N LYS A 158 8.64 1.38 -1.45
CA LYS A 158 9.44 1.31 -2.68
C LYS A 158 9.03 0.08 -3.49
N LYS A 159 8.95 0.22 -4.80
CA LYS A 159 8.68 -0.91 -5.71
C LYS A 159 9.68 -2.06 -5.51
N SER A 160 10.94 -1.74 -5.17
CA SER A 160 12.00 -2.73 -4.88
C SER A 160 11.68 -3.66 -3.70
N VAL A 161 10.80 -3.27 -2.77
CA VAL A 161 10.37 -4.13 -1.65
C VAL A 161 9.71 -5.40 -2.19
N PHE A 162 8.85 -5.26 -3.21
CA PHE A 162 8.14 -6.39 -3.83
C PHE A 162 9.09 -7.35 -4.54
N SER A 163 10.17 -6.85 -5.15
CA SER A 163 11.23 -7.70 -5.72
C SER A 163 12.07 -8.40 -4.64
N LYS A 164 12.28 -7.77 -3.48
CA LYS A 164 13.12 -8.29 -2.40
C LYS A 164 12.43 -9.36 -1.55
N ILE A 165 11.13 -9.18 -1.26
CA ILE A 165 10.39 -10.06 -0.33
C ILE A 165 9.19 -10.77 -0.98
N GLY A 166 8.87 -10.49 -2.24
CA GLY A 166 7.70 -11.01 -2.94
C GLY A 166 6.44 -10.14 -2.74
N GLY A 167 5.46 -10.30 -3.62
CA GLY A 167 4.18 -9.57 -3.55
C GLY A 167 3.20 -10.08 -2.49
N PHE A 168 1.97 -9.62 -2.54
CA PHE A 168 0.92 -10.06 -1.61
C PHE A 168 0.59 -11.54 -1.83
N ASN A 169 0.48 -12.29 -0.73
CA ASN A 169 0.22 -13.73 -0.80
C ASN A 169 -1.28 -14.00 -1.01
N LEU A 170 -1.64 -14.44 -2.22
CA LEU A 170 -3.03 -14.69 -2.62
C LEU A 170 -3.71 -15.85 -1.87
N LYS A 171 -2.98 -16.59 -1.03
CA LYS A 171 -3.56 -17.54 -0.08
C LYS A 171 -4.49 -16.86 0.92
N TYR A 172 -4.16 -15.63 1.32
CA TYR A 172 -4.91 -14.82 2.28
C TYR A 172 -5.79 -13.84 1.51
N LYS A 173 -7.10 -14.00 1.61
CA LYS A 173 -8.05 -13.22 0.82
C LYS A 173 -8.32 -11.85 1.43
N VAL A 174 -8.19 -11.73 2.75
CA VAL A 174 -8.55 -10.51 3.49
C VAL A 174 -7.37 -9.87 4.20
N LEU A 175 -6.36 -10.67 4.60
CA LEU A 175 -5.25 -10.21 5.45
C LEU A 175 -3.87 -10.42 4.81
N ALA A 176 -3.77 -10.40 3.48
CA ALA A 176 -2.47 -10.52 2.81
C ALA A 176 -1.60 -9.27 2.98
N ASP A 177 -2.21 -8.11 3.23
CA ASP A 177 -1.49 -6.90 3.63
C ASP A 177 -0.80 -7.10 4.98
N TRP A 178 -1.48 -7.68 5.97
CA TRP A 178 -0.87 -7.98 7.26
C TRP A 178 0.28 -8.98 7.13
N GLU A 179 0.11 -10.01 6.30
CA GLU A 179 1.21 -10.93 6.02
C GLU A 179 2.42 -10.23 5.39
N HIS A 180 2.20 -9.38 4.37
CA HIS A 180 3.25 -8.61 3.73
C HIS A 180 3.90 -7.62 4.72
N ASN A 181 3.10 -7.02 5.60
CA ASN A 181 3.55 -6.12 6.65
C ASN A 181 4.46 -6.83 7.66
N ILE A 182 4.10 -8.04 8.11
CA ILE A 182 4.97 -8.85 8.95
C ILE A 182 6.30 -9.14 8.24
N ARG A 183 6.29 -9.46 6.93
CA ARG A 183 7.52 -9.74 6.18
C ARG A 183 8.48 -8.56 6.14
N TRP A 184 8.03 -7.36 5.73
CA TRP A 184 8.94 -6.22 5.66
C TRP A 184 9.30 -5.68 7.04
N PHE A 185 8.38 -5.68 8.00
CA PHE A 185 8.60 -5.10 9.32
C PHE A 185 9.68 -5.84 10.12
N TYR A 186 9.72 -7.16 10.01
CA TYR A 186 10.73 -8.00 10.65
C TYR A 186 12.02 -8.15 9.83
N SER A 187 12.01 -7.75 8.56
CA SER A 187 13.19 -7.90 7.68
C SER A 187 14.31 -6.94 8.08
N LYS A 188 15.51 -7.48 8.33
CA LYS A 188 16.73 -6.67 8.48
C LYS A 188 17.16 -5.97 7.19
N ARG A 189 16.63 -6.41 6.04
CA ARG A 189 17.02 -5.91 4.71
C ARG A 189 16.14 -4.76 4.23
N ILE A 190 15.04 -4.49 4.92
CA ILE A 190 14.08 -3.46 4.54
C ILE A 190 14.07 -2.40 5.64
N LYS A 191 14.56 -1.21 5.31
CA LYS A 191 14.53 -0.08 6.24
C LYS A 191 13.17 0.58 6.19
N HIS A 192 12.54 0.71 7.35
CA HIS A 192 11.22 1.33 7.48
C HIS A 192 11.23 2.49 8.48
N LEU A 193 10.35 3.46 8.26
CA LEU A 193 10.24 4.67 9.05
C LEU A 193 8.77 4.97 9.37
N TYR A 194 8.51 5.23 10.64
CA TYR A 194 7.26 5.86 11.06
C TYR A 194 7.38 7.38 11.01
N ILE A 195 6.32 8.04 10.56
CA ILE A 195 6.14 9.48 10.69
C ILE A 195 4.78 9.79 11.33
N ASP A 196 4.73 10.83 12.15
CA ASP A 196 3.46 11.31 12.71
C ASP A 196 2.73 12.18 11.68
N LEU A 197 2.17 11.51 10.67
CA LEU A 197 1.40 12.10 9.57
C LEU A 197 0.15 11.27 9.36
N VAL A 198 -1.01 11.93 9.30
CA VAL A 198 -2.24 11.30 8.81
C VAL A 198 -2.17 11.23 7.28
N VAL A 199 -2.15 10.02 6.74
CA VAL A 199 -2.01 9.74 5.32
C VAL A 199 -3.38 9.72 4.63
N ALA A 200 -4.34 9.03 5.22
CA ALA A 200 -5.63 8.78 4.59
C ALA A 200 -6.80 8.93 5.57
N ASP A 201 -7.94 9.35 5.03
CA ASP A 201 -9.25 9.05 5.59
C ASP A 201 -9.66 7.67 5.07
N TYR A 202 -9.76 6.71 6.00
CA TYR A 202 -10.06 5.31 5.74
C TYR A 202 -11.57 5.10 5.68
N GLY A 203 -12.03 4.56 4.55
CA GLY A 203 -13.42 4.21 4.30
C GLY A 203 -13.88 3.00 5.10
N GLU A 204 -15.14 2.98 5.53
CA GLU A 204 -15.68 1.90 6.38
C GLU A 204 -16.25 0.73 5.56
N GLY A 205 -16.41 0.93 4.24
CA GLY A 205 -17.03 -0.02 3.31
C GLY A 205 -16.09 -1.11 2.79
N GLY A 206 -14.80 -1.05 3.14
CA GLY A 206 -13.78 -1.95 2.60
C GLY A 206 -14.07 -3.44 2.85
N PHE A 207 -13.69 -4.28 1.89
CA PHE A 207 -13.91 -5.74 1.94
C PHE A 207 -13.40 -6.39 3.25
N SER A 208 -12.32 -5.87 3.84
CA SER A 208 -11.73 -6.38 5.07
C SER A 208 -12.45 -6.05 6.36
N SER A 209 -13.31 -5.02 6.39
CA SER A 209 -14.16 -4.76 7.56
C SER A 209 -15.32 -5.77 7.64
N GLN A 210 -15.67 -6.39 6.51
CA GLN A 210 -16.83 -7.28 6.39
C GLN A 210 -16.49 -8.78 6.41
N HIS A 211 -15.21 -9.15 6.29
CA HIS A 211 -14.79 -10.55 6.12
C HIS A 211 -13.66 -10.95 7.08
N THR A 212 -13.55 -12.25 7.38
CA THR A 212 -12.48 -12.82 8.21
C THR A 212 -11.57 -13.74 7.40
N ASP A 213 -10.30 -13.87 7.81
CA ASP A 213 -9.33 -14.76 7.15
C ASP A 213 -8.85 -15.86 8.10
N LYS A 214 -9.62 -16.95 8.17
CA LYS A 214 -9.30 -18.11 9.03
C LYS A 214 -7.93 -18.71 8.71
N LYS A 215 -7.52 -18.70 7.43
CA LYS A 215 -6.22 -19.24 7.00
C LYS A 215 -5.08 -18.39 7.55
N PHE A 216 -5.19 -17.07 7.42
CA PHE A 216 -4.21 -16.15 8.00
C PHE A 216 -4.11 -16.31 9.51
N HIS A 217 -5.23 -16.34 10.23
CA HIS A 217 -5.21 -16.46 11.69
C HIS A 217 -4.54 -17.73 12.19
N ARG A 218 -4.75 -18.87 11.50
CA ARG A 218 -4.07 -20.13 11.80
C ARG A 218 -2.56 -20.04 11.54
N ASP A 219 -2.17 -19.40 10.45
CA ASP A 219 -0.78 -19.42 10.00
C ASP A 219 0.08 -18.28 10.61
N LYS A 220 -0.54 -17.22 11.16
CA LYS A 220 0.13 -15.99 11.62
C LYS A 220 1.29 -16.23 12.58
N ASN A 221 1.07 -17.05 13.62
CA ASN A 221 2.11 -17.31 14.61
C ASN A 221 3.32 -18.00 13.98
N HIS A 222 3.07 -18.94 13.05
CA HIS A 222 4.12 -19.60 12.31
C HIS A 222 4.87 -18.64 11.38
N LEU A 223 4.15 -17.73 10.70
CA LEU A 223 4.77 -16.68 9.86
C LEU A 223 5.74 -15.81 10.66
N ILE A 224 5.35 -15.40 11.87
CA ILE A 224 6.18 -14.59 12.76
C ILE A 224 7.42 -15.38 13.19
N VAL A 225 7.24 -16.63 13.63
CA VAL A 225 8.33 -17.52 14.04
C VAL A 225 9.33 -17.73 12.90
N ILE A 226 8.87 -17.91 11.66
CA ILE A 226 9.74 -18.00 10.48
C ILE A 226 10.61 -16.74 10.33
N GLN A 227 10.05 -15.54 10.55
CA GLN A 227 10.85 -14.31 10.46
C GLN A 227 11.92 -14.25 11.54
N PHE A 228 11.62 -14.68 12.77
CA PHE A 228 12.62 -14.80 13.84
C PHE A 228 13.73 -15.80 13.49
N PHE A 229 13.39 -16.98 12.94
CA PHE A 229 14.39 -17.95 12.50
C PHE A 229 15.25 -17.46 11.34
N LYS A 230 14.69 -16.70 10.38
CA LYS A 230 15.47 -16.06 9.31
C LYS A 230 16.47 -15.05 9.86
N ILE A 231 16.08 -14.31 10.89
CA ILE A 231 16.98 -13.41 11.62
C ILE A 231 18.09 -14.21 12.30
N PHE A 232 17.75 -15.31 12.98
CA PHE A 232 18.69 -16.15 13.71
C PHE A 232 19.71 -16.81 12.78
N LYS A 233 19.27 -17.48 11.70
CA LYS A 233 20.17 -18.08 10.69
C LYS A 233 21.12 -17.06 10.06
N SER A 234 20.70 -15.80 9.91
CA SER A 234 21.57 -14.74 9.41
C SER A 234 22.69 -14.35 10.39
N PHE A 235 22.54 -14.60 11.69
CA PHE A 235 23.60 -14.38 12.67
C PHE A 235 24.68 -15.47 12.56
N PHE A 236 24.29 -16.75 12.51
CA PHE A 236 25.25 -17.86 12.44
C PHE A 236 26.02 -17.93 11.10
N ARG A 237 25.40 -17.52 9.99
CA ARG A 237 26.10 -17.41 8.70
C ARG A 237 27.19 -16.33 8.64
N ILE A 238 27.23 -15.40 9.60
CA ILE A 238 28.29 -14.37 9.68
C ILE A 238 29.54 -14.94 10.38
N GLU A 239 29.39 -15.97 11.22
CA GLU A 239 30.51 -16.61 11.92
C GLU A 239 31.29 -17.57 11.02
N GLU A 240 30.65 -18.24 10.06
CA GLU A 240 31.31 -19.15 9.11
C GLU A 240 32.15 -18.45 8.02
N LYS A 241 32.14 -17.12 7.91
CA LYS A 241 32.91 -16.36 6.91
C LYS A 241 34.18 -15.70 7.47
N LYS A 242 34.63 -16.10 8.66
CA LYS A 242 35.83 -15.56 9.34
C LYS A 242 37.00 -16.55 9.47
N THR A 243 37.00 -17.63 8.69
CA THR A 243 38.12 -18.57 8.54
C THR A 243 38.45 -18.72 7.07
#